data_AF-A0A660E4U9-F1
#
_entry.id   AF-A0A660E4U9-F1
#
_cell.length_a   1.000
_cell.length_b   1.000
_cell.length_c   1.000
_cell.angle_alpha   90.00
_cell.angle_beta   90.00
_cell.angle_gamma   90.00
#
_symmetry.space_group_name_H-M   'P 1'
#
loop_
_entity.id
_entity.type
_entity.pdbx_description
1 polymer ?
#
loop_
_entity_poly.entity_id
_entity_poly.type
_entity_poly.pdbx_seq_one_letter_code
_entity_poly.pdbx_strand_id
1 'polypeptide(L)' 'MRAIKSIAFQQKLTTYLKLVNDQAEPLLITTPTPDNDVIVLSLAEYQALITSRIMANDYHPQTKQSPI' A
#
# COMPACT_ATOMS: atom_id res chain seq x y z
N MET A 1 0.43 -11.65 -1.04
CA MET A 1 -0.64 -10.95 -0.31
C MET A 1 -1.53 -11.98 0.36
N ARG A 2 -1.65 -11.90 1.68
CA ARG A 2 -2.38 -12.86 2.51
C ARG A 2 -3.56 -12.19 3.21
N ALA A 3 -4.71 -12.88 3.28
CA ALA A 3 -5.88 -12.39 3.98
C ALA A 3 -5.90 -12.89 5.44
N ILE A 4 -6.17 -11.99 6.40
CA ILE A 4 -6.24 -12.26 7.84
C ILE A 4 -7.52 -11.64 8.39
N LYS A 5 -8.26 -12.40 9.21
CA LYS A 5 -9.45 -11.86 9.90
C LYS A 5 -9.05 -10.77 10.90
N SER A 6 -9.82 -9.68 10.96
CA SER A 6 -9.56 -8.54 11.86
C SER A 6 -9.34 -8.95 13.32
N ILE A 7 -10.11 -9.90 13.84
CA ILE A 7 -9.97 -10.42 15.21
C ILE A 7 -8.60 -11.08 15.42
N ALA A 8 -8.15 -11.91 14.47
CA ALA A 8 -6.85 -12.57 14.55
C ALA A 8 -5.71 -11.55 14.45
N PHE A 9 -5.87 -10.52 13.61
CA PHE A 9 -4.92 -9.42 13.48
C PHE A 9 -4.78 -8.65 14.79
N GLN A 10 -5.88 -8.27 15.43
CA GLN A 10 -5.89 -7.56 16.72
C GLN A 10 -5.20 -8.36 17.83
N GLN A 11 -5.50 -9.66 17.94
CA GLN A 11 -4.91 -10.53 18.96
C GLN A 11 -3.39 -10.69 18.82
N LYS A 12 -2.85 -10.51 17.61
CA LYS A 12 -1.42 -10.71 17.30
C LYS A 12 -0.81 -9.52 16.57
N LEU A 13 -1.23 -8.30 16.94
CA LEU A 13 -0.89 -7.06 16.25
C LEU A 13 0.62 -6.94 15.98
N THR A 14 1.44 -7.03 17.03
CA THR A 14 2.91 -6.88 16.92
C THR A 14 3.54 -7.92 16.00
N THR A 15 3.03 -9.17 16.00
CA THR A 15 3.54 -10.23 15.13
C THR A 15 3.31 -9.90 13.67
N TYR A 16 2.09 -9.46 13.33
CA TYR A 16 1.77 -9.11 11.95
C TYR A 16 2.48 -7.83 11.48
N LEU A 17 2.62 -6.83 12.34
CA LEU A 17 3.40 -5.63 12.00
C LEU A 17 4.87 -5.95 11.74
N LYS A 18 5.47 -6.85 12.52
CA LYS A 18 6.83 -7.34 12.25
C LYS A 18 6.90 -8.10 10.93
N LEU A 19 5.96 -9.01 10.70
CA LEU A 19 5.91 -9.78 9.46
C LEU A 19 5.82 -8.87 8.22
N VAL A 20 4.97 -7.84 8.26
CA VAL A 20 4.84 -6.85 7.17
C VAL A 20 6.14 -6.09 6.95
N ASN A 21 6.81 -5.65 8.02
CA ASN A 21 8.08 -4.92 7.90
C ASN A 21 9.25 -5.81 7.44
N ASP A 22 9.36 -7.03 7.96
CA ASP A 22 10.50 -7.91 7.74
C ASP A 22 10.44 -8.62 6.39
N GLN A 23 9.23 -8.95 5.94
CA GLN A 23 9.02 -9.73 4.71
C GLN A 23 8.62 -8.85 3.52
N ALA A 24 8.29 -7.58 3.75
CA ALA A 24 7.69 -6.69 2.75
C ALA A 24 6.53 -7.39 2.01
N GLU A 25 5.68 -8.10 2.78
CA GLU A 25 4.48 -8.74 2.24
C GLU A 25 3.23 -8.02 2.75
N PRO A 26 2.43 -7.39 1.87
CA PRO A 26 1.16 -6.80 2.23
C PRO A 26 0.15 -7.79 2.82
N LEU A 27 -0.59 -7.35 3.84
CA LEU A 27 -1.69 -8.10 4.41
C LEU A 27 -3.03 -7.45 4.09
N LEU A 28 -4.01 -8.26 3.68
CA LEU A 28 -5.41 -7.86 3.60
C LEU A 28 -6.09 -8.23 4.93
N ILE A 29 -6.64 -7.26 5.64
CA ILE A 29 -7.38 -7.48 6.87
C ILE A 29 -8.87 -7.47 6.53
N THR A 30 -9.48 -8.65 6.63
CA THR A 30 -10.90 -8.84 6.30
C THR A 30 -11.77 -8.64 7.54
N THR A 31 -12.87 -7.92 7.40
CA THR A 31 -13.86 -7.70 8.45
C THR A 31 -15.19 -8.38 8.10
N PRO A 32 -16.17 -8.44 9.02
CA PRO A 32 -17.52 -8.91 8.69
C PRO A 32 -18.23 -8.06 7.63
N THR A 33 -17.82 -6.80 7.46
CA THR A 33 -18.35 -5.87 6.44
C THR A 33 -17.24 -5.64 5.41
N PRO A 34 -17.32 -6.23 4.20
CA PRO A 34 -16.22 -6.19 3.22
C PRO A 34 -15.75 -4.78 2.85
N ASP A 35 -16.64 -3.78 2.88
CA ASP A 35 -16.30 -2.37 2.61
C ASP A 35 -15.33 -1.76 3.64
N ASN A 36 -15.17 -2.41 4.80
CA ASN A 36 -14.25 -2.01 5.86
C ASN A 36 -12.94 -2.81 5.83
N ASP A 37 -12.70 -3.62 4.80
CA ASP A 37 -11.44 -4.33 4.64
C ASP A 37 -10.30 -3.33 4.43
N VAL A 38 -9.15 -3.58 5.04
CA VAL A 38 -7.99 -2.69 4.96
C VAL A 38 -6.74 -3.43 4.51
N ILE A 39 -5.89 -2.74 3.76
CA ILE A 39 -4.56 -3.24 3.41
C ILE A 39 -3.54 -2.65 4.37
N VAL A 40 -2.70 -3.51 4.94
CA VAL A 40 -1.58 -3.11 5.80
C VAL A 40 -0.29 -3.30 5.02
N LEU A 41 0.49 -2.23 4.93
CA LEU A 41 1.78 -2.14 4.25
C LEU A 41 2.86 -1.67 5.21
N SER A 42 4.12 -1.99 4.92
CA SER A 42 5.23 -1.31 5.57
C SER A 42 5.26 0.16 5.11
N LEU A 43 5.82 1.03 5.96
CA LEU A 43 5.96 2.44 5.59
C LEU A 43 6.82 2.62 4.33
N ALA A 44 7.87 1.80 4.18
CA ALA A 44 8.77 1.85 3.03
C ALA A 44 8.04 1.50 1.72
N GLU A 45 7.20 0.47 1.72
CA GLU A 45 6.39 0.11 0.56
C GLU A 45 5.38 1.20 0.21
N TYR A 46 4.69 1.77 1.21
CA TYR A 46 3.78 2.87 0.99
C TYR A 46 4.50 4.08 0.36
N GLN A 47 5.68 4.44 0.86
CA GLN A 47 6.49 5.53 0.31
C GLN A 47 6.93 5.26 -1.14
N ALA A 48 7.31 4.01 -1.46
CA ALA A 48 7.65 3.62 -2.82
C ALA A 48 6.47 3.77 -3.79
N LEU A 49 5.25 3.39 -3.36
CA LEU A 49 4.02 3.57 -4.13
C LEU A 49 3.65 5.05 -4.34
N ILE A 50 3.83 5.89 -3.31
CA ILE A 50 3.58 7.33 -3.45
C ILE A 50 4.60 7.96 -4.39
N THR A 51 5.87 7.58 -4.28
CA THR A 51 6.91 8.08 -5.16
C THR A 51 6.63 7.70 -6.61
N SER A 52 6.27 6.44 -6.89
CA SER A 52 5.92 6.02 -8.26
C SER A 52 4.72 6.78 -8.81
N ARG A 53 3.71 7.08 -7.97
CA ARG A 53 2.56 7.90 -8.36
C ARG A 53 2.95 9.34 -8.70
N ILE A 54 3.81 9.96 -7.90
CA ILE A 54 4.32 11.32 -8.18
C ILE A 54 5.10 11.33 -9.51
N MET A 55 6.03 10.39 -9.68
CA MET A 55 6.84 10.27 -10.89
C MET A 55 6.01 10.01 -12.14
N ALA A 56 4.92 9.23 -12.03
CA ALA A 56 3.99 9.01 -13.13
C ALA A 56 3.22 10.27 -13.53
N ASN A 57 3.02 11.22 -12.61
CA ASN A 57 2.28 12.46 -12.85
C ASN A 57 3.17 13.61 -13.36
N ASP A 58 4.47 13.62 -13.01
CA ASP A 58 5.43 14.63 -13.47
C ASP A 58 5.93 14.41 -14.90
N TYR A 59 5.65 13.24 -15.51
CA TYR A 59 6.00 12.94 -16.91
C TYR A 59 4.92 13.41 -17.90
N HIS A 60 4.55 14.68 -17.82
CA HIS A 60 3.95 15.40 -18.95
C HIS A 60 4.83 16.61 -19.31
N PRO A 61 5.97 16.41 -20.00
CA PRO A 61 6.53 17.49 -20.79
C PRO A 61 5.48 17.80 -21.86
N GLN A 62 4.70 18.86 -21.63
CA GLN A 62 3.94 19.51 -22.68
C GLN A 62 4.95 19.80 -23.79
N THR A 63 4.88 19.04 -24.87
CA THR A 63 5.46 19.41 -26.14
C THR A 63 4.78 20.70 -26.54
N LYS A 64 5.35 21.83 -26.11
CA LYS A 64 5.12 23.11 -26.74
C LYS A 64 5.59 22.93 -28.19
N GLN A 65 4.65 22.62 -29.07
CA GLN A 65 4.84 22.76 -30.50
C GLN A 65 5.29 24.21 -30.73
N SER A 66 6.50 24.37 -31.26
CA SER A 66 7.00 25.65 -31.74
C SER A 66 6.05 26.18 -32.81
N PRO A 67 5.53 27.41 -32.70
CA PRO A 67 4.96 28.09 -33.83
C PRO A 67 6.09 28.49 -34.78
N ILE A 68 5.80 28.29 -36.06
CA ILE A 68 6.61 28.52 -37.26
C ILE A 68 6.98 30.00 -37.40
#